data_AF-A0A932STS2-F1
#
_entry.id   AF-A0A932STS2-F1
#
_cell.length_a   1.000
_cell.length_b   1.000
_cell.length_c   1.000
_cell.angle_alpha   90.00
_cell.angle_beta   90.00
_cell.angle_gamma   90.00
#
_symmetry.space_group_name_H-M   'P 1'
#
loop_
_entity.id
_entity.type
_entity.pdbx_description
1 polymer ?
#
loop_
_entity_poly.entity_id
_entity_poly.type
_entity_poly.pdbx_seq_one_letter_code
_entity_poly.pdbx_strand_id
1 'polypeptide(L)'
;MALEFENETRILRGCFFDVQNEVGRGRSEEAYHHGCKLWFEERGLPVASKPPHPLLIRGQEAHRLFVAAAGDGRESKPNCEGSLSECRRR
;
A
#
# COMPACT_ATOMS: atom_id res chain seq x y z
N MET A 1 25.25 12.68 18.12
CA MET A 1 23.80 12.93 18.04
C MET A 1 23.13 11.62 17.64
N ALA A 2 22.15 11.16 18.41
CA ALA A 2 21.31 10.03 18.00
C ALA A 2 20.26 10.53 16.99
N LEU A 3 19.97 9.74 15.96
CA LEU A 3 18.88 10.04 15.04
C LEU A 3 17.55 9.75 15.73
N GLU A 4 16.58 10.66 15.61
CA GLU A 4 15.21 10.38 16.04
C GLU A 4 14.70 9.13 15.31
N PHE A 5 14.09 8.20 16.06
CA PHE A 5 13.52 6.94 15.56
C PHE A 5 14.52 5.91 15.00
N GLU A 6 15.79 5.91 15.46
CA GLU A 6 16.81 4.97 14.97
C GLU A 6 16.39 3.49 15.10
N ASN A 7 15.74 3.13 16.22
CA ASN A 7 15.29 1.76 16.47
C ASN A 7 14.17 1.35 15.51
N GLU A 8 13.15 2.18 15.36
CA GLU A 8 12.03 1.96 14.46
C GLU A 8 12.51 1.86 13.01
N THR A 9 13.44 2.74 12.63
CA THR A 9 14.04 2.72 11.29
C THR A 9 14.83 1.44 11.06
N ARG A 10 15.54 0.92 12.08
CA ARG A 10 16.26 -0.36 12.00
C ARG A 10 15.30 -1.54 11.81
N ILE A 11 14.16 -1.53 12.49
CA ILE A 11 13.10 -2.56 12.35
C ILE A 11 12.57 -2.55 10.91
N LEU A 12 12.19 -1.38 10.39
CA LEU A 12 11.66 -1.25 9.02
C LEU A 12 12.68 -1.70 7.97
N ARG A 13 13.95 -1.31 8.12
CA ARG A 13 15.02 -1.78 7.22
C ARG A 13 15.16 -3.30 7.26
N GLY A 14 15.10 -3.90 8.45
CA GLY A 14 15.12 -5.36 8.61
C GLY A 14 14.05 -6.05 7.78
N CYS A 15 12.80 -5.58 7.88
CA CYS A 15 11.69 -6.09 7.04
C CYS A 15 12.03 -6.09 5.56
N PHE A 16 12.52 -4.97 5.02
CA PHE A 16 12.81 -4.86 3.60
C PHE A 16 13.92 -5.81 3.15
N PHE A 17 14.97 -6.00 3.97
CA PHE A 17 16.03 -6.95 3.65
C PHE A 17 15.55 -8.40 3.73
N ASP A 18 14.83 -8.77 4.79
CA ASP A 18 14.30 -10.12 4.96
C ASP A 18 13.39 -10.50 3.78
N VAL A 19 12.41 -9.65 3.47
CA VAL A 19 11.46 -9.88 2.38
C VAL A 19 12.18 -9.91 1.03
N GLN A 20 13.13 -8.99 0.78
CA GLN A 20 13.88 -8.95 -0.47
C GLN A 20 14.75 -10.21 -0.68
N ASN A 21 15.32 -10.75 0.41
CA ASN A 21 16.15 -11.96 0.36
C ASN A 21 15.32 -13.21 0.06
N GLU A 22 14.10 -13.29 0.59
CA GLU A 22 13.18 -14.41 0.33
C GLU A 22 12.53 -14.33 -1.06
N VAL A 23 12.04 -13.15 -1.45
CA VAL A 23 11.33 -12.96 -2.74
C VAL A 23 12.30 -13.00 -3.94
N GLY A 24 13.53 -12.53 -3.76
CA GLY A 24 14.52 -12.39 -4.83
C GLY A 24 14.30 -11.13 -5.67
N ARG A 25 14.98 -11.01 -6.82
CA ARG A 25 14.89 -9.83 -7.71
C ARG A 25 13.94 -10.08 -8.90
N GLY A 26 13.35 -9.00 -9.44
CA GLY A 26 12.55 -9.05 -10.66
C GLY A 26 11.18 -9.70 -10.49
N ARG A 27 10.68 -9.81 -9.25
CA ARG A 27 9.33 -10.29 -8.95
C ARG A 27 8.32 -9.15 -9.00
N SER A 28 7.04 -9.50 -9.06
CA SER A 28 5.96 -8.52 -9.00
C SER A 28 5.98 -7.77 -7.67
N GLU A 29 5.59 -6.50 -7.70
CA GLU A 29 5.45 -5.67 -6.49
C GLU A 29 4.52 -6.31 -5.45
N GLU A 30 3.47 -7.00 -5.92
CA GLU A 30 2.52 -7.75 -5.10
C GLU A 30 3.21 -8.77 -4.18
N ALA A 31 4.23 -9.49 -4.65
CA ALA A 31 4.95 -10.48 -3.84
C ALA A 31 5.68 -9.83 -2.66
N TYR A 32 6.34 -8.69 -2.89
CA TYR A 32 6.98 -7.92 -1.82
C TYR A 32 5.94 -7.33 -0.86
N HIS A 33 4.81 -6.85 -1.40
CA HIS A 33 3.73 -6.30 -0.58
C HIS A 33 3.17 -7.33 0.39
N HIS A 34 2.87 -8.54 -0.11
CA HIS A 34 2.40 -9.66 0.71
C HIS A 34 3.43 -10.07 1.76
N GLY A 35 4.72 -10.17 1.38
CA GLY A 35 5.79 -10.51 2.31
C GLY A 35 5.92 -9.49 3.45
N CYS A 36 5.93 -8.20 3.13
CA CYS A 36 5.99 -7.14 4.14
C CYS A 36 4.78 -7.15 5.07
N LYS A 37 3.57 -7.37 4.53
CA LYS A 37 2.34 -7.41 5.33
C LYS A 37 2.40 -8.53 6.38
N LEU A 38 2.78 -9.75 5.95
CA LEU A 38 2.94 -10.89 6.85
C LEU A 38 4.03 -10.63 7.90
N TRP A 39 5.18 -10.09 7.48
CA TRP A 39 6.29 -9.79 8.40
C TRP A 39 5.90 -8.80 9.50
N PHE A 40 5.10 -7.78 9.17
CA PHE A 40 4.57 -6.81 10.14
C PHE A 40 3.52 -7.44 11.08
N GLU A 41 2.61 -8.24 10.53
CA GLU A 41 1.59 -8.96 11.31
C GLU A 41 2.23 -9.90 12.35
N GLU A 42 3.24 -10.68 11.97
CA GLU A 42 3.98 -11.57 12.88
C GLU A 42 4.66 -10.85 14.05
N ARG A 43 5.03 -9.58 13.85
CA ARG A 43 5.70 -8.74 14.86
C ARG A 43 4.75 -7.85 15.64
N GLY A 44 3.44 -7.97 15.39
CA GLY A 44 2.43 -7.13 16.03
C GLY A 44 2.55 -5.65 15.68
N LEU A 45 3.12 -5.33 14.53
CA LEU A 45 3.26 -3.95 14.06
C LEU A 45 2.00 -3.54 13.28
N PRO A 46 1.42 -2.36 13.58
CA PRO A 46 0.25 -1.88 12.85
C PRO A 46 0.62 -1.63 11.39
N VAL A 47 -0.07 -2.32 10.48
CA VAL A 47 0.10 -2.17 9.03
C VAL A 47 -1.20 -1.70 8.39
N ALA A 48 -1.11 -0.62 7.62
CA ALA A 48 -2.20 -0.13 6.79
C ALA A 48 -1.68 0.04 5.35
N SER A 49 -2.25 -0.72 4.42
CA SER A 49 -1.98 -0.57 3.00
C SER A 49 -3.12 0.17 2.32
N LYS A 50 -2.78 0.98 1.32
CA LYS A 50 -3.79 1.54 0.42
C LYS A 50 -4.42 0.39 -0.38
N PRO A 51 -5.74 0.45 -0.64
CA PRO A 51 -6.36 -0.56 -1.49
C PRO A 51 -5.72 -0.53 -2.89
N PRO A 52 -5.62 -1.69 -3.57
CA PRO A 52 -5.10 -1.73 -4.93
C PRO A 52 -5.93 -0.83 -5.86
N HIS A 53 -5.26 -0.09 -6.73
CA HIS A 53 -5.89 0.83 -7.66
C HIS A 53 -6.00 0.18 -9.06
N PRO A 54 -7.19 0.07 -9.66
CA PRO A 54 -7.33 -0.47 -11.01
C PRO A 54 -6.81 0.53 -12.04
N LEU A 55 -5.91 0.08 -12.91
CA LEU A 55 -5.52 0.79 -14.12
C LEU A 55 -6.54 0.48 -15.22
N LEU A 56 -7.29 1.49 -15.63
CA LEU A 56 -8.30 1.35 -16.67
C LEU A 56 -7.79 1.84 -18.03
N ILE A 57 -7.95 1.04 -19.08
CA ILE A 57 -7.75 1.45 -20.47
C ILE A 57 -9.09 1.34 -21.18
N ARG A 58 -9.62 2.46 -21.67
CA ARG A 58 -10.94 2.55 -22.34
C ARG A 58 -12.09 1.96 -21.49
N GLY A 59 -12.03 2.16 -20.17
CA GLY A 59 -13.05 1.67 -19.24
C GLY A 59 -12.94 0.18 -18.87
N GLN A 60 -11.91 -0.53 -19.37
CA GLN A 60 -11.63 -1.92 -18.99
C GLN A 60 -10.42 -1.97 -18.05
N GLU A 61 -10.49 -2.79 -17.00
CA GLU A 61 -9.36 -3.04 -16.10
C GLU A 61 -8.25 -3.75 -16.87
N ALA A 62 -7.16 -3.01 -17.12
CA ALA A 62 -5.98 -3.52 -17.82
C ALA A 62 -4.97 -4.12 -16.83
N HIS A 63 -4.88 -3.55 -15.63
CA HIS A 63 -3.97 -4.02 -14.59
C HIS A 63 -4.41 -3.53 -13.20
N ARG A 64 -3.90 -4.14 -12.13
CA ARG A 64 -4.16 -3.73 -10.75
C ARG A 64 -2.85 -3.25 -10.12
N LEU A 65 -2.80 -1.97 -9.79
CA LEU A 65 -1.63 -1.31 -9.21
C LEU A 65 -1.68 -1.44 -7.68
N PHE A 66 -0.63 -2.01 -7.11
CA PHE A 66 -0.40 -1.97 -5.67
C PHE A 66 0.51 -0.78 -5.42
N VAL A 67 0.02 0.27 -4.77
CA VAL A 67 0.82 1.50 -4.59
C VAL A 67 1.57 1.39 -3.27
N ALA A 68 2.89 1.28 -3.31
CA ALA A 68 3.74 1.47 -2.13
C ALA A 68 3.44 2.85 -1.51
N ALA A 69 3.29 2.91 -0.18
CA ALA A 69 2.87 4.10 0.56
C ALA A 69 3.87 5.28 0.39
N ALA A 70 3.75 6.00 -0.72
CA ALA A 70 4.26 7.35 -0.89
C ALA A 70 3.06 8.30 -0.86
N GLY A 71 3.20 9.41 -0.15
CA GLY A 71 2.17 10.42 0.04
C GLY A 71 1.63 10.89 -1.31
N ASP A 72 0.31 10.82 -1.48
CA ASP A 72 -0.36 11.46 -2.60
C ASP A 72 -1.42 12.37 -1.99
N GLY A 73 -1.22 13.67 -2.16
CA GLY A 73 -2.17 14.73 -1.82
C GLY A 73 -3.38 14.73 -2.76
N ARG A 74 -3.94 13.55 -3.02
CA ARG A 74 -5.21 13.37 -3.71
C ARG A 74 -6.13 12.63 -2.77
N GLU A 75 -6.98 13.40 -2.09
CA GLU A 75 -8.21 12.90 -1.48
C GLU A 75 -8.88 11.94 -2.45
N SER A 76 -8.84 10.65 -2.12
CA SER A 76 -9.74 9.67 -2.68
C SER A 76 -11.15 10.11 -2.33
N LYS A 77 -11.82 10.80 -3.26
CA LYS A 77 -13.25 11.09 -3.13
C LYS A 77 -13.98 9.76 -2.98
N PRO A 78 -14.92 9.64 -2.02
CA PRO A 78 -15.69 8.42 -1.88
C PRO A 78 -16.50 8.18 -3.16
N ASN A 79 -16.43 6.95 -3.67
CA ASN A 79 -17.29 6.46 -4.75
C ASN A 79 -18.75 6.68 -4.33
N CYS A 80 -19.42 7.62 -4.99
CA CYS A 80 -20.86 7.74 -4.93
C CYS A 80 -21.46 6.67 -5.85
N GLU A 81 -21.60 5.45 -5.35
CA GLU A 81 -22.51 4.47 -5.95
C GLU A 81 -23.93 4.81 -5.51
N GLY A 82 -24.56 5.76 -6.20
CA GLY A 82 -25.92 6.20 -5.89
C GLY A 82 -26.46 7.11 -6.99
N SER A 83 -27.67 6.84 -7.44
CA SER A 83 -28.33 7.53 -8.55
C SER A 83 -28.30 9.06 -8.42
N LEU A 84 -28.26 9.75 -9.56
CA LEU A 84 -28.14 11.21 -9.72
C LEU A 84 -29.24 12.06 -9.03
N SER A 85 -30.14 11.49 -8.23
CA SER A 85 -31.23 12.22 -7.57
C SER A 85 -31.01 12.59 -6.09
N GLU A 86 -29.98 12.08 -5.40
CA GLU A 86 -29.86 12.30 -3.94
C GLU A 86 -28.75 13.26 -3.48
N CYS A 87 -27.94 13.81 -4.39
CA CYS A 87 -26.82 14.70 -4.02
C CYS A 87 -27.21 16.17 -3.71
N ARG A 88 -28.44 16.41 -3.25
CA ARG A 88 -28.87 17.69 -2.65
C ARG A 88 -29.55 17.42 -1.31
N ARG A 89 -28.75 17.35 -0.25
CA ARG A 89 -28.96 18.03 1.05
C ARG A 89 -28.03 17.44 2.13
N ARG A 90 -27.25 18.35 2.71
CA ARG A 90 -26.48 18.30 3.97
C ARG A 90 -25.01 17.99 3.81
#